data_AF-A0A9R0Z9E2-F1
#
_entry.id   AF-A0A9R0Z9E2-F1
#
_cell.length_a   1.000
_cell.length_b   1.000
_cell.length_c   1.000
_cell.angle_alpha   90.00
_cell.angle_beta   90.00
_cell.angle_gamma   90.00
#
_symmetry.space_group_name_H-M   'P 1'
#
loop_
_entity.id
_entity.type
_entity.pdbx_description
1 polymer ?
#
loop_
_entity_poly.entity_id
_entity_poly.type
_entity_poly.pdbx_seq_one_letter_code
_entity_poly.pdbx_strand_id
1 'polypeptide(L)'
;MFFFLQAYAPLGRMKVVADNPVVASVAESLGRTPAQIALRWGIQQGQSVLPKSVNESRLKENIDLFGWSIPEELCAKFSEIEQVKRIRNESLVHSQSIYKTIDELWDGEI
;
A
#
# COMPACT_ATOMS: atom_id res chain seq x y z
N MET A 1 2.98 -26.38 -0.25
CA MET A 1 2.50 -25.31 -1.14
C MET A 1 2.98 -23.99 -0.56
N PHE A 2 3.71 -23.17 -1.32
CA PHE A 2 4.10 -21.83 -0.88
C PHE A 2 3.17 -20.81 -1.55
N PHE A 3 2.59 -19.93 -0.76
CA PHE A 3 1.81 -18.79 -1.27
C PHE A 3 2.66 -17.54 -1.21
N PHE A 4 2.54 -16.69 -2.22
CA PHE A 4 3.24 -15.41 -2.29
C PHE A 4 2.23 -14.30 -2.53
N LEU A 5 2.32 -13.23 -1.74
CA LEU A 5 1.43 -12.10 -1.84
C LEU A 5 2.04 -11.00 -2.71
N GLN A 6 1.25 -10.51 -3.65
CA GLN A 6 1.60 -9.39 -4.51
C GLN A 6 0.65 -8.23 -4.26
N ALA A 7 1.19 -7.11 -3.78
CA ALA A 7 0.43 -5.91 -3.48
C ALA A 7 0.08 -5.17 -4.78
N TYR A 8 -1.20 -5.25 -5.15
CA TYR A 8 -1.79 -4.38 -6.17
C TYR A 8 -2.17 -3.03 -5.55
N ALA A 9 -2.12 -1.96 -6.35
CA ALA A 9 -2.33 -0.59 -5.87
C ALA A 9 -1.50 -0.22 -4.61
N PRO A 10 -0.18 -0.47 -4.58
CA PRO A 10 0.65 -0.29 -3.38
C PRO A 10 0.80 1.19 -2.95
N LEU A 11 0.43 2.13 -3.82
CA LEU A 11 0.39 3.56 -3.54
C LEU A 11 -1.04 4.07 -3.29
N GLY A 12 -2.02 3.17 -3.21
CA GLY A 12 -3.45 3.47 -3.09
C GLY A 12 -3.88 4.57 -4.06
N ARG A 13 -4.41 5.67 -3.50
CA ARG A 13 -4.40 6.98 -4.17
C ARG A 13 -3.19 7.74 -3.63
N MET A 14 -2.23 8.07 -4.49
CA MET A 14 -0.94 8.66 -4.06
C MET A 14 -1.09 9.79 -3.05
N LYS A 15 -2.11 10.65 -3.19
CA LYS A 15 -2.42 11.71 -2.24
C LYS A 15 -2.68 11.20 -0.80
N VAL A 16 -3.42 10.11 -0.64
CA VAL A 16 -3.70 9.49 0.67
C VAL A 16 -2.43 8.98 1.32
N VAL A 17 -1.53 8.37 0.54
CA VAL A 17 -0.24 7.87 1.04
C VAL A 17 0.70 9.03 1.38
N ALA A 18 0.77 10.04 0.51
CA ALA A 18 1.63 11.20 0.72
C ALA A 18 1.19 12.09 1.90
N ASP A 19 -0.12 12.24 2.11
CA ASP A 19 -0.69 13.07 3.17
C ASP A 19 -0.74 12.34 4.52
N ASN A 20 -0.39 11.04 4.58
CA ASN A 20 -0.36 10.30 5.83
C ASN A 20 0.83 10.77 6.70
N PRO A 21 0.61 11.20 7.97
CA PRO A 21 1.65 11.79 8.80
C PRO A 21 2.78 10.82 9.15
N VAL A 22 2.49 9.53 9.30
CA VAL A 22 3.51 8.49 9.55
C VAL A 22 4.41 8.37 8.32
N VAL A 23 3.82 8.23 7.14
CA VAL A 23 4.58 8.12 5.87
C VAL A 23 5.42 9.37 5.64
N ALA A 24 4.86 10.57 5.84
CA ALA A 24 5.57 11.83 5.67
C ALA A 24 6.75 11.96 6.66
N SER A 25 6.55 11.63 7.93
CA SER A 25 7.60 11.67 8.96
C SER A 25 8.74 10.70 8.66
N VAL A 26 8.43 9.48 8.21
CA VAL A 26 9.44 8.49 7.84
C VAL A 26 10.18 8.90 6.56
N ALA A 27 9.47 9.47 5.59
CA ALA A 27 10.05 9.99 4.35
C ALA A 27 11.06 11.11 4.62
N GLU A 28 10.70 12.07 5.48
CA GLU A 28 11.59 13.14 5.93
C GLU A 28 12.82 12.59 6.68
N SER A 29 12.61 11.68 7.63
CA SER A 29 13.68 11.08 8.43
C SER A 29 14.74 10.34 7.58
N LEU A 30 14.31 9.75 6.46
CA LEU A 30 15.18 8.96 5.58
C LEU A 30 15.63 9.71 4.32
N GLY A 31 15.17 10.95 4.10
CA GLY A 31 15.45 11.71 2.89
C GLY A 31 14.92 11.02 1.62
N ARG A 32 13.77 10.35 1.73
CA ARG A 32 13.13 9.58 0.64
C ARG A 32 11.76 10.14 0.32
N THR A 33 11.19 9.76 -0.81
CA THR A 33 9.83 10.18 -1.15
C THR A 33 8.77 9.33 -0.44
N PRO A 34 7.55 9.85 -0.21
CA PRO A 34 6.45 9.04 0.34
C PRO A 34 6.15 7.78 -0.48
N ALA A 35 6.34 7.82 -1.80
CA ALA A 35 6.15 6.66 -2.66
C ALA A 35 7.22 5.60 -2.40
N GLN A 36 8.48 5.99 -2.30
CA GLN A 36 9.57 5.08 -1.94
C GLN A 36 9.35 4.43 -0.58
N ILE A 37 8.90 5.21 0.42
CA ILE A 37 8.59 4.69 1.75
C ILE A 37 7.48 3.62 1.69
N ALA A 38 6.35 3.91 1.04
CA ALA A 38 5.25 2.97 0.95
C ALA A 38 5.63 1.67 0.22
N LEU A 39 6.36 1.79 -0.89
CA LEU A 39 6.82 0.63 -1.66
C LEU A 39 7.86 -0.19 -0.89
N ARG A 40 8.83 0.48 -0.24
CA ARG A 40 9.85 -0.19 0.57
C ARG A 40 9.25 -0.91 1.76
N TRP A 41 8.25 -0.31 2.41
CA TRP A 41 7.52 -0.95 3.50
C TRP A 41 6.86 -2.25 3.03
N GLY A 42 6.14 -2.25 1.90
CA GLY A 42 5.54 -3.46 1.34
C GLY A 42 6.55 -4.57 1.06
N ILE A 43 7.72 -4.22 0.52
CA ILE A 43 8.83 -5.17 0.30
C ILE A 43 9.33 -5.75 1.64
N GLN A 44 9.48 -4.92 2.68
CA GLN A 44 9.90 -5.38 4.01
C GLN A 44 8.85 -6.23 4.73
N GLN A 45 7.56 -6.13 4.35
CA GLN A 45 6.51 -7.06 4.78
C GLN A 45 6.53 -8.40 4.02
N GLY A 46 7.51 -8.62 3.14
CA GLY A 46 7.65 -9.86 2.37
C GLY A 46 6.77 -9.93 1.12
N GLN A 47 6.21 -8.81 0.67
CA GLN A 47 5.35 -8.73 -0.52
C GLN A 47 6.14 -8.25 -1.74
N SER A 48 5.73 -8.65 -2.95
CA SER A 48 6.07 -7.87 -4.15
C SER A 48 5.11 -6.71 -4.33
N VAL A 49 5.54 -5.62 -4.98
CA VAL A 49 4.72 -4.41 -5.20
C VAL A 49 4.59 -4.10 -6.69
N LEU A 50 3.40 -3.65 -7.11
CA LEU A 50 3.11 -3.29 -8.50
C LEU A 50 2.73 -1.80 -8.66
N PRO A 51 3.69 -0.85 -8.54
CA PRO A 51 3.39 0.56 -8.73
C PRO A 51 3.14 0.90 -10.20
N LYS A 52 1.98 1.50 -10.49
CA LYS A 52 1.67 2.00 -11.84
C LYS A 52 2.15 3.45 -12.01
N SER A 53 2.89 3.71 -13.07
CA SER A 53 3.21 5.07 -13.53
C SER A 53 3.31 5.12 -15.06
N VAL A 54 3.00 6.27 -15.63
CA VAL A 54 3.31 6.62 -17.04
C VAL A 54 4.33 7.75 -17.13
N ASN A 55 4.75 8.29 -15.98
CA ASN A 55 5.74 9.36 -15.88
C ASN A 55 7.11 8.73 -15.60
N GLU A 56 8.10 9.09 -16.42
CA GLU A 56 9.45 8.52 -16.38
C GLU A 56 10.19 8.77 -15.07
N SER A 57 10.09 9.98 -14.49
CA SER A 57 10.78 10.27 -13.22
C SER A 57 10.22 9.42 -12.09
N ARG A 58 8.89 9.25 -12.02
CA ARG A 58 8.25 8.36 -11.06
C ARG A 58 8.58 6.89 -11.30
N LEU A 59 8.79 6.45 -12.55
CA LEU A 59 9.25 5.09 -12.84
C LEU A 59 10.64 4.84 -12.27
N LYS A 60 11.57 5.80 -12.46
CA LYS A 60 12.93 5.74 -11.88
C LYS A 60 12.90 5.77 -10.35
N GLU A 61 12.06 6.62 -9.77
CA GLU A 61 11.87 6.70 -8.32
C GLU A 61 11.30 5.40 -7.73
N ASN A 62 10.29 4.81 -8.37
CA ASN A 62 9.62 3.59 -7.91
C ASN A 62 10.49 2.33 -8.00
N ILE A 63 11.59 2.34 -8.75
CA ILE A 63 12.55 1.23 -8.80
C ILE A 63 13.76 1.44 -7.87
N ASP A 64 14.02 2.68 -7.44
CA ASP A 64 15.08 3.04 -6.48
C ASP A 64 14.67 2.68 -5.02
N LEU A 65 14.44 1.39 -4.77
CA LEU A 65 13.96 0.84 -3.50
C LEU A 65 14.99 -0.06 -2.81
N PHE A 66 16.18 -0.19 -3.38
CA PHE A 66 17.22 -1.13 -2.96
C PHE A 66 18.47 -0.38 -2.48
N GLY A 67 19.31 -1.04 -1.69
CA GLY A 67 20.51 -0.42 -1.09
C GLY A 67 20.22 0.39 0.18
N TRP A 68 18.96 0.42 0.64
CA TRP A 68 18.55 1.03 1.90
C TRP A 68 17.33 0.27 2.48
N SER A 69 16.99 0.55 3.73
CA SER A 69 15.83 -0.04 4.42
C SER A 69 15.22 0.95 5.40
N ILE A 70 13.94 0.77 5.70
CA ILE A 70 13.28 1.43 6.82
C ILE A 70 13.72 0.68 8.09
N PRO A 71 14.36 1.36 9.06
CA PRO A 71 14.71 0.76 10.36
C PRO A 71 13.48 0.26 11.10
N GLU A 72 13.65 -0.77 11.93
CA GLU A 72 12.55 -1.41 12.67
C GLU A 72 11.75 -0.41 13.52
N GLU A 73 12.44 0.52 14.17
CA GLU A 73 11.83 1.59 14.99
C GLU A 73 10.89 2.51 14.17
N LEU A 74 11.25 2.80 12.91
CA LEU A 74 10.40 3.59 12.03
C LEU A 74 9.29 2.73 11.40
N CYS A 75 9.57 1.46 11.12
CA CYS A 75 8.57 0.50 10.64
C CYS A 75 7.45 0.27 11.67
N ALA A 76 7.77 0.27 12.97
CA ALA A 76 6.78 0.08 14.02
C ALA A 76 5.66 1.15 13.98
N LYS A 77 5.98 2.39 13.57
CA LYS A 77 4.99 3.48 13.46
C LYS A 77 3.86 3.18 12.45
N PHE A 78 4.08 2.30 11.48
CA PHE A 78 3.06 1.98 10.47
C PHE A 78 1.86 1.23 11.07
N SER A 79 1.99 0.59 12.24
CA SER A 79 0.86 -0.02 12.93
C SER A 79 -0.14 1.00 13.49
N GLU A 80 0.24 2.28 13.56
CA GLU A 80 -0.63 3.38 14.00
C GLU A 80 -1.58 3.86 12.89
N ILE A 81 -1.34 3.42 11.65
CA ILE A 81 -2.16 3.82 10.49
C ILE A 81 -3.52 3.09 10.59
N GLU A 82 -4.60 3.86 10.56
CA GLU A 82 -5.95 3.33 10.45
C GLU A 82 -6.11 2.50 9.16
N GLN A 83 -6.57 1.27 9.31
CA GLN A 83 -6.75 0.33 8.21
C GLN A 83 -8.14 0.50 7.59
N VAL A 84 -8.18 0.70 6.26
CA VAL A 84 -9.44 0.84 5.52
C VAL A 84 -9.30 0.15 4.16
N LYS A 85 -10.15 -0.84 3.84
CA LYS A 85 -10.19 -1.38 2.48
C LYS A 85 -10.76 -0.34 1.51
N ARG A 86 -9.91 0.14 0.61
CA ARG A 86 -10.29 1.18 -0.38
C ARG A 86 -10.94 0.62 -1.64
N ILE A 87 -10.49 -0.54 -2.10
CA ILE A 87 -11.05 -1.20 -3.30
C ILE A 87 -12.07 -2.22 -2.81
N ARG A 88 -13.30 -1.73 -2.62
CA ARG A 88 -14.42 -2.50 -2.04
C ARG A 88 -15.25 -3.25 -3.09
N ASN A 89 -15.14 -2.86 -4.36
CA ASN A 89 -15.90 -3.40 -5.50
C ASN A 89 -17.43 -3.38 -5.28
N GLU A 90 -17.94 -2.24 -4.81
CA GLU A 90 -19.36 -2.06 -4.47
C GLU A 90 -20.33 -2.36 -5.63
N SER A 91 -19.89 -2.21 -6.88
CA SER A 91 -20.69 -2.57 -8.05
C SER A 91 -21.05 -4.06 -8.12
N LEU A 92 -20.29 -4.93 -7.45
CA LEU A 92 -20.57 -6.37 -7.37
C LEU A 92 -21.59 -6.72 -6.30
N VAL A 93 -22.03 -5.74 -5.49
CA VAL A 93 -22.93 -5.95 -4.36
C VAL A 93 -24.29 -5.33 -4.68
N HIS A 94 -25.28 -6.18 -4.94
CA HIS A 94 -26.65 -5.75 -5.22
C HIS A 94 -27.64 -6.91 -5.06
N SER A 95 -28.94 -6.60 -5.08
CA SER A 95 -30.03 -7.55 -4.82
C SER A 95 -30.03 -8.80 -5.71
N GLN A 96 -29.51 -8.70 -6.93
CA GLN A 96 -29.41 -9.79 -7.89
C GLN A 96 -28.03 -10.49 -7.91
N SER A 97 -27.03 -9.95 -7.21
CA SER A 97 -25.69 -10.54 -7.12
C SER A 97 -25.68 -11.75 -6.19
N ILE A 98 -24.63 -12.58 -6.27
CA ILE A 98 -24.35 -13.61 -5.27
C ILE A 98 -24.04 -12.94 -3.91
N TYR A 99 -23.39 -11.79 -3.93
CA TYR A 99 -23.03 -11.03 -2.72
C TYR A 99 -24.05 -9.91 -2.47
N LYS A 100 -24.73 -9.94 -1.31
CA LYS A 100 -25.74 -8.96 -0.90
C LYS A 100 -25.16 -7.83 -0.07
N THR A 101 -24.03 -8.07 0.58
CA THR A 101 -23.31 -7.07 1.36
C THR A 101 -21.81 -7.06 1.00
N ILE A 102 -21.13 -5.98 1.39
CA ILE A 102 -19.67 -5.89 1.24
C ILE A 102 -18.95 -6.86 2.17
N ASP A 103 -19.53 -7.11 3.34
CA ASP A 103 -19.02 -8.07 4.32
C ASP A 103 -18.99 -9.48 3.72
N GLU A 104 -20.09 -9.90 3.07
CA GLU A 104 -20.17 -11.18 2.34
C GLU A 104 -19.17 -11.29 1.18
N LEU A 105 -18.88 -10.18 0.49
CA LEU A 105 -17.92 -10.19 -0.63
C LEU A 105 -16.48 -10.44 -0.15
N TRP A 106 -16.16 -10.02 1.09
CA TRP A 106 -14.80 -10.05 1.63
C TRP A 106 -14.66 -10.97 2.85
N ASP A 107 -15.65 -11.82 3.12
CA ASP A 107 -15.69 -12.71 4.29
C ASP A 107 -15.35 -12.00 5.62
N GLY A 108 -15.82 -10.75 5.78
CA GLY A 108 -15.58 -9.92 6.97
C GLY A 108 -14.25 -9.15 6.98
N GLU A 109 -13.35 -9.33 6.01
CA GLU A 109 -12.06 -8.65 5.95
C GLU A 109 -12.17 -7.21 5.41
N ILE A 110 -13.00 -6.34 5.98
CA ILE A 110 -13.32 -4.98 5.45
C ILE A 110 -12.51 -3.83 6.05
#